data_AF-A0A529MDS2-F1
#
_entry.id   AF-A0A529MDS2-F1
#
_cell.length_a   1.000
_cell.length_b   1.000
_cell.length_c   1.000
_cell.angle_alpha   90.00
_cell.angle_beta   90.00
_cell.angle_gamma   90.00
#
_symmetry.space_group_name_H-M   'P 1'
#
loop_
_entity.id
_entity.type
_entity.pdbx_description
1 polymer ?
#
loop_
_entity_poly.entity_id
_entity_poly.type
_entity_poly.pdbx_seq_one_letter_code
_entity_poly.pdbx_strand_id
1 'polypeptide(L)' 'MAFELPALPYDYEALQPYMSKETLEYHHDKHHKA' A
#
# COMPACT_ATOMS: atom_id res chain seq x y z
N MET A 1 -1.32 -14.05 -18.48
CA MET A 1 -0.87 -12.69 -18.13
C MET A 1 -0.28 -12.76 -16.74
N ALA A 2 0.81 -12.03 -16.47
CA ALA A 2 1.34 -11.94 -15.11
C ALA A 2 0.40 -11.09 -14.26
N PHE A 3 0.21 -11.45 -12.99
CA PHE A 3 -0.45 -10.56 -12.04
C PHE A 3 0.55 -9.47 -11.63
N GLU A 4 0.11 -8.22 -11.68
CA GLU A 4 0.90 -7.06 -11.29
C GLU A 4 0.29 -6.40 -10.05
N LEU A 5 1.15 -5.84 -9.20
CA LEU A 5 0.71 -5.07 -8.05
C LEU A 5 0.15 -3.72 -8.54
N PRO A 6 -1.14 -3.40 -8.31
CA PRO A 6 -1.69 -2.11 -8.72
C PRO A 6 -1.02 -0.98 -7.95
N ALA A 7 -0.94 0.21 -8.55
CA ALA A 7 -0.53 1.41 -7.83
C ALA A 7 -1.64 1.89 -6.89
N LEU A 8 -1.25 2.46 -5.75
CA LEU A 8 -2.20 3.15 -4.89
C LEU A 8 -2.74 4.41 -5.60
N PRO A 9 -4.05 4.72 -5.47
CA PRO A 9 -4.64 5.93 -6.05
C PRO A 9 -4.40 7.19 -5.22
N TYR A 10 -3.63 7.08 -4.13
CA TYR A 10 -3.32 8.14 -3.18
C TYR A 10 -1.94 7.92 -2.54
N ASP A 11 -1.41 8.96 -1.90
CA ASP A 11 -0.14 8.92 -1.17
C ASP A 11 -0.24 7.98 0.06
N TYR A 12 0.90 7.42 0.49
CA TYR A 12 0.96 6.58 1.69
C TYR A 12 0.54 7.30 2.98
N GLU A 13 0.52 8.63 2.99
CA GLU A 13 0.06 9.41 4.15
C GLU A 13 -1.45 9.74 4.12
N ALA A 14 -2.16 9.43 3.02
CA ALA A 14 -3.55 9.84 2.81
C ALA A 14 -4.55 9.27 3.83
N LEU A 15 -4.17 8.22 4.55
CA LEU A 15 -5.03 7.56 5.53
C LEU A 15 -4.75 8.01 6.98
N GLN A 16 -3.84 8.96 7.20
CA GLN A 16 -3.61 9.51 8.53
C GLN A 16 -4.82 10.32 9.06
N PRO A 17 -5.06 10.33 10.40
CA PRO A 17 -4.33 9.63 11.45
C PRO A 17 -4.82 8.18 11.68
N TYR A 18 -5.74 7.68 10.84
CA TYR A 18 -6.40 6.38 11.03
C TYR A 18 -5.50 5.19 10.67
N MET A 19 -4.53 5.39 9.78
CA MET A 19 -3.51 4.41 9.44
C MET A 19 -2.17 5.13 9.25
N SER A 20 -1.10 4.55 9.79
CA SER A 20 0.25 5.06 9.57
C SER A 20 0.74 4.74 8.17
N LYS A 21 1.63 5.60 7.64
CA LYS A 21 2.36 5.37 6.40
C LYS A 21 3.06 4.01 6.39
N GLU A 22 3.78 3.68 7.46
CA GLU A 22 4.49 2.41 7.62
C GLU A 22 3.55 1.19 7.49
N THR A 23 2.35 1.27 8.06
CA THR A 23 1.35 0.19 7.95
C THR A 23 0.92 -0.01 6.50
N LEU A 24 0.64 1.09 5.78
CA LEU A 24 0.19 1.02 4.39
C LEU A 24 1.30 0.55 3.45
N GLU A 25 2.54 1.00 3.65
CA GLU A 25 3.73 0.52 2.92
C GLU A 25 3.92 -0.98 3.11
N TYR A 26 3.90 -1.47 4.36
CA TYR A 26 4.11 -2.88 4.63
C TYR A 26 2.97 -3.74 4.05
N HIS A 27 1.72 -3.29 4.18
CA HIS A 27 0.58 -4.00 3.63
C HIS A 27 0.63 -4.07 2.10
N HIS A 28 0.87 -2.95 1.43
CA HIS A 28 0.85 -2.88 -0.03
C HIS A 28 2.09 -3.51 -0.66
N ASP A 29 3.28 -3.10 -0.23
CA ASP A 29 4.52 -3.42 -0.93
C ASP A 29 5.12 -4.76 -0.53
N LYS A 30 4.73 -5.29 0.64
CA LYS A 30 5.17 -6.61 1.12
C LYS A 30 4.05 -7.63 1.04
N HIS A 31 2.91 -7.40 1.71
CA HIS A 31 1.88 -8.43 1.80
C HIS A 31 1.11 -8.66 0.51
N HIS A 32 0.67 -7.60 -0.18
CA HIS A 32 -0.06 -7.75 -1.45
C HIS A 32 0.85 -8.18 -2.62
N LYS A 33 2.15 -7.86 -2.55
CA LYS A 33 3.14 -8.23 -3.58
C LYS A 33 3.57 -9.71 -3.54
N ALA A 34 3.28 -10.44 -2.45
CA ALA A 34 3.73 -11.81 -2.22
C ALA A 34 2.97 -12.86 -3.05
#